data_AF-A0A2V5Y437-F1
#
_entry.id   AF-A0A2V5Y437-F1
#
_cell.length_a   1.000
_cell.length_b   1.000
_cell.length_c   1.000
_cell.angle_alpha   90.00
_cell.angle_beta   90.00
_cell.angle_gamma   90.00
#
_symmetry.space_group_name_H-M   'P 1'
#
loop_
_entity.id
_entity.type
_entity.pdbx_description
1 polymer ?
#
loop_
_entity_poly.entity_id
_entity_poly.type
_entity_poly.pdbx_seq_one_letter_code
_entity_poly.pdbx_strand_id
1 'polypeptide(L)'
;MKKLSLGAASLVVGISTLFANGGAWQTGVPATGSASASNRNRKTDVTIENETLKIDLHPEYAVVEVHYRMHNTGPRAEQEFFFPVERWGKNPDADTDVKGGDIGHYQISVDGKDLKWTNVSGAKEEDSETASGKFWQQDLHTIKSWKKSIIPFERNQTREVAIHYGARYAENDESVSDDSHISDATFAYSLSPAATWKGPIGKGEIEINILHPEPEDVSIEKPKERFQKINDTHYEWTFENLKPTLADDIRIIAHSKYDKYPTGYSEEDLSRRASYVLREHQYFLDHTDYDATASSTLAAQGKHNYDVVNIKGDPTREIASPWAEGVEGDGIGENITLNVKRPLPLYGLLIQPGYYEYDEKEPWLKNNRIAQLEITLNDEHTFTENIPDERFENPYLIRVREYTKPVNKIKLIIKGVYRGTQFRDTCMSLVELRAPLTKKPEIQAAR
;
A
#
# COMPACT_ATOMS: atom_id res chain seq x y z
N MET A 1 40.89 -8.53 -25.93
CA MET A 1 39.49 -8.30 -26.32
C MET A 1 38.66 -8.21 -25.04
N LYS A 2 38.37 -6.98 -24.60
CA LYS A 2 37.54 -6.72 -23.41
C LYS A 2 36.08 -6.85 -23.82
N LYS A 3 35.34 -7.78 -23.20
CA LYS A 3 33.88 -7.77 -23.27
C LYS A 3 33.37 -6.77 -22.24
N LEU A 4 32.83 -5.65 -22.70
CA LEU A 4 31.93 -4.82 -21.88
C LEU A 4 30.62 -5.60 -21.75
N SER A 5 30.23 -5.98 -20.54
CA SER A 5 28.84 -6.31 -20.26
C SER A 5 28.10 -5.00 -19.98
N LEU A 6 27.14 -4.66 -20.85
CA LEU A 6 26.11 -3.68 -20.52
C LEU A 6 25.27 -4.29 -19.38
N GLY A 7 25.28 -3.65 -18.21
CA GLY A 7 24.27 -3.88 -17.18
C GLY A 7 22.95 -3.31 -17.68
N ALA A 8 21.92 -4.15 -17.73
CA ALA A 8 20.56 -3.73 -18.02
C ALA A 8 19.98 -3.09 -16.74
N ALA A 9 19.77 -1.78 -16.74
CA ALA A 9 18.93 -1.13 -15.76
C ALA A 9 17.48 -1.56 -16.02
N SER A 10 16.81 -2.12 -15.02
CA SER A 10 15.38 -2.45 -15.09
C SER A 10 14.62 -1.45 -14.25
N LEU A 11 13.79 -0.63 -14.90
CA LEU A 11 12.89 0.30 -14.24
C LEU A 11 11.54 -0.41 -14.07
N VAL A 12 11.17 -0.78 -12.85
CA VAL A 12 9.83 -1.29 -12.53
C VAL A 12 9.04 -0.13 -11.95
N VAL A 13 8.28 0.57 -12.80
CA VAL A 13 7.42 1.66 -12.34
C VAL A 13 6.13 1.09 -11.76
N GLY A 14 5.98 1.16 -10.44
CA GLY A 14 4.70 0.97 -9.76
C GLY A 14 3.78 2.15 -10.07
N ILE A 15 2.91 2.02 -11.08
CA ILE A 15 1.97 3.10 -11.42
C ILE A 15 0.71 2.97 -10.55
N SER A 16 0.61 3.81 -9.52
CA SER A 16 -0.58 3.87 -8.67
C SER A 16 -1.56 4.93 -9.15
N THR A 17 -2.83 4.56 -9.13
CA THR A 17 -3.96 5.49 -9.32
C THR A 17 -4.45 6.00 -7.97
N LEU A 18 -4.72 7.31 -7.91
CA LEU A 18 -5.23 8.05 -6.77
C LEU A 18 -6.63 8.58 -7.09
N PHE A 19 -7.40 9.01 -6.08
CA PHE A 19 -8.84 9.20 -6.21
C PHE A 19 -9.33 10.33 -5.32
N ALA A 20 -10.55 10.82 -5.52
CA ALA A 20 -10.91 12.14 -5.03
C ALA A 20 -12.42 12.36 -4.94
N ASN A 21 -12.87 13.46 -4.35
CA ASN A 21 -14.28 13.83 -4.30
C ASN A 21 -14.92 13.90 -5.69
N GLY A 22 -16.16 13.45 -5.78
CA GLY A 22 -16.89 13.56 -7.04
C GLY A 22 -17.23 15.00 -7.40
N GLY A 23 -17.05 15.37 -8.66
CA GLY A 23 -17.50 16.65 -9.22
C GLY A 23 -18.81 16.51 -10.01
N ALA A 24 -19.54 17.62 -10.15
CA ALA A 24 -20.76 17.69 -10.94
C ALA A 24 -20.45 17.81 -12.44
N TRP A 25 -19.57 18.75 -12.80
CA TRP A 25 -18.89 18.86 -14.11
C TRP A 25 -17.53 19.48 -13.85
N GLN A 26 -16.46 18.79 -14.22
CA GLN A 26 -15.11 19.29 -14.00
C GLN A 26 -14.53 19.88 -15.26
N THR A 27 -14.31 21.18 -15.27
CA THR A 27 -13.13 21.71 -15.94
C THR A 27 -11.95 21.45 -15.03
N GLY A 28 -10.89 20.84 -15.55
CA GLY A 28 -9.64 20.60 -14.83
C GLY A 28 -9.28 21.75 -13.91
N VAL A 29 -8.83 21.40 -12.70
CA VAL A 29 -8.35 22.40 -11.76
C VAL A 29 -7.23 23.18 -12.46
N PRO A 30 -7.22 24.53 -12.46
CA PRO A 30 -6.35 25.34 -13.33
C PRO A 30 -4.84 25.08 -13.22
N ALA A 31 -4.39 24.25 -12.29
CA ALA A 31 -2.99 23.89 -12.07
C ALA A 31 -2.66 22.40 -12.34
N THR A 32 -3.63 21.52 -12.62
CA THR A 32 -3.39 20.05 -12.76
C THR A 32 -3.35 19.55 -14.21
N GLY A 33 -3.29 20.45 -15.21
CA GLY A 33 -3.05 20.07 -16.61
C GLY A 33 -4.03 19.08 -17.25
N SER A 34 -5.14 18.74 -16.59
CA SER A 34 -5.93 17.56 -16.96
C SER A 34 -7.33 17.92 -17.41
N ALA A 35 -7.62 17.55 -18.66
CA ALA A 35 -8.88 16.97 -19.11
C ALA A 35 -10.17 17.46 -18.43
N SER A 36 -10.83 18.38 -19.10
CA SER A 36 -12.18 18.83 -18.77
C SER A 36 -13.24 17.78 -19.13
N ALA A 37 -14.02 17.31 -18.16
CA ALA A 37 -15.41 16.89 -18.37
C ALA A 37 -16.24 18.12 -18.76
N SER A 38 -15.95 18.63 -19.97
CA SER A 38 -16.25 19.99 -20.38
C SER A 38 -17.73 20.21 -20.67
N ASN A 39 -18.40 20.97 -19.80
CA ASN A 39 -19.33 21.98 -20.27
C ASN A 39 -19.32 23.19 -19.33
N ARG A 40 -18.51 24.22 -19.66
CA ARG A 40 -18.37 25.48 -18.91
C ARG A 40 -19.69 26.24 -18.70
N ASN A 41 -20.75 25.85 -19.42
CA ASN A 41 -22.08 26.45 -19.34
C ASN A 41 -23.08 25.66 -18.50
N ARG A 42 -22.72 24.48 -17.98
CA ARG A 42 -23.59 23.69 -17.10
C ARG A 42 -23.39 24.11 -15.64
N LYS A 43 -24.49 24.39 -14.96
CA LYS A 43 -24.56 24.63 -13.51
C LYS A 43 -25.42 23.52 -12.91
N THR A 44 -25.07 23.04 -11.72
CA THR A 44 -25.95 22.17 -10.92
C THR A 44 -26.80 23.02 -10.00
N ASP A 45 -27.99 22.53 -9.70
CA ASP A 45 -28.79 22.98 -8.57
C ASP A 45 -28.66 22.07 -7.34
N VAL A 46 -27.78 21.08 -7.39
CA VAL A 46 -27.49 20.15 -6.31
C VAL A 46 -26.39 20.71 -5.41
N THR A 47 -26.68 20.75 -4.12
CA THR A 47 -25.77 21.16 -3.04
C THR A 47 -25.30 19.93 -2.26
N ILE A 48 -24.10 19.99 -1.66
CA ILE A 48 -23.66 18.99 -0.68
C ILE A 48 -23.96 19.55 0.71
N GLU A 49 -24.92 18.94 1.42
CA GLU A 49 -25.29 19.32 2.78
C GLU A 49 -24.28 18.78 3.80
N ASN A 50 -23.86 17.53 3.63
CA ASN A 50 -22.91 16.85 4.49
C ASN A 50 -21.96 15.95 3.69
N GLU A 51 -20.72 15.83 4.15
CA GLU A 51 -19.72 14.89 3.65
C GLU A 51 -18.99 14.22 4.81
N THR A 52 -19.06 12.89 4.89
CA THR A 52 -18.25 12.10 5.82
C THR A 52 -17.27 11.27 5.02
N LEU A 53 -15.98 11.47 5.24
CA LEU A 53 -14.89 10.76 4.57
C LEU A 53 -14.09 9.97 5.60
N LYS A 54 -13.93 8.68 5.39
CA LYS A 54 -13.10 7.80 6.20
C LYS A 54 -12.00 7.20 5.33
N ILE A 55 -10.76 7.31 5.80
CA ILE A 55 -9.57 6.79 5.16
C ILE A 55 -8.88 5.84 6.14
N ASP A 56 -8.92 4.54 5.85
CA ASP A 56 -8.21 3.53 6.63
C ASP A 56 -6.91 3.15 5.90
N LEU A 57 -5.76 3.49 6.48
CA LEU A 57 -4.42 3.26 5.91
C LEU A 57 -3.89 1.90 6.36
N HIS A 58 -3.93 0.90 5.47
CA HIS A 58 -3.37 -0.43 5.64
C HIS A 58 -1.87 -0.46 5.23
N PRO A 59 -1.14 -1.56 5.47
CA PRO A 59 0.26 -1.69 5.07
C PRO A 59 0.58 -1.31 3.62
N GLU A 60 -0.23 -1.69 2.64
CA GLU A 60 0.12 -1.48 1.21
C GLU A 60 -0.91 -0.65 0.43
N TYR A 61 -2.00 -0.25 1.08
CA TYR A 61 -3.12 0.43 0.44
C TYR A 61 -3.96 1.21 1.45
N ALA A 62 -4.84 2.07 0.96
CA ALA A 62 -5.89 2.71 1.73
C ALA A 62 -7.25 2.15 1.32
N VAL A 63 -8.15 1.99 2.30
CA VAL A 63 -9.60 1.85 2.06
C VAL A 63 -10.23 3.20 2.28
N VAL A 64 -11.06 3.64 1.34
CA VAL A 64 -11.72 4.94 1.40
C VAL A 64 -13.22 4.75 1.30
N GLU A 65 -13.92 5.36 2.23
CA GLU A 65 -15.38 5.42 2.28
C GLU A 65 -15.80 6.88 2.35
N VAL A 66 -16.65 7.32 1.42
CA VAL A 66 -17.19 8.67 1.43
C VAL A 66 -18.70 8.66 1.28
N HIS A 67 -19.37 9.39 2.18
CA HIS A 67 -20.80 9.53 2.25
C HIS A 67 -21.17 10.99 2.02
N TYR A 68 -21.96 11.26 0.98
CA TYR A 68 -22.50 12.58 0.69
C TYR A 68 -24.00 12.61 0.92
N ARG A 69 -24.45 13.64 1.62
CA ARG A 69 -25.86 14.01 1.65
C ARG A 69 -26.09 15.15 0.66
N MET A 70 -26.72 14.85 -0.46
CA MET A 70 -26.86 15.78 -1.59
C MET A 70 -28.31 16.22 -1.77
N HIS A 71 -28.55 17.52 -1.97
CA HIS A 71 -29.91 18.07 -2.10
C HIS A 71 -30.10 18.87 -3.39
N ASN A 72 -31.13 18.51 -4.18
CA ASN A 72 -31.48 19.22 -5.41
C ASN A 72 -32.43 20.39 -5.15
N THR A 73 -31.92 21.61 -5.23
CA THR A 73 -32.71 22.85 -5.08
C THR A 73 -33.44 23.28 -6.35
N GLY A 74 -33.23 22.58 -7.47
CA GLY A 74 -33.71 22.93 -8.80
C GLY A 74 -34.87 22.05 -9.28
N PRO A 75 -35.20 22.09 -10.58
CA PRO A 75 -36.14 21.15 -11.19
C PRO A 75 -35.60 19.71 -11.14
N ARG A 76 -36.45 18.73 -11.50
CA ARG A 76 -36.01 17.34 -11.69
C ARG A 76 -34.83 17.30 -12.66
N ALA A 77 -33.76 16.59 -12.31
CA ALA A 77 -32.52 16.53 -13.07
C ALA A 77 -31.87 15.15 -13.01
N GLU A 78 -31.22 14.75 -14.10
CA GLU A 78 -30.28 13.63 -14.11
C GLU A 78 -28.87 14.20 -13.93
N GLN A 79 -28.38 14.15 -12.70
CA GLN A 79 -27.11 14.75 -12.34
C GLN A 79 -25.96 13.82 -12.70
N GLU A 80 -25.07 14.26 -13.58
CA GLU A 80 -23.82 13.56 -13.83
C GLU A 80 -22.90 13.70 -12.61
N PHE A 81 -22.29 12.59 -12.19
CA PHE A 81 -21.35 12.54 -11.08
C PHE A 81 -20.05 11.96 -11.60
N PHE A 82 -18.97 12.73 -11.48
CA PHE A 82 -17.65 12.37 -11.98
C PHE A 82 -16.70 12.16 -10.81
N PHE A 83 -16.37 10.91 -10.53
CA PHE A 83 -15.37 10.56 -9.53
C PHE A 83 -13.98 10.54 -10.20
N PRO A 84 -13.03 11.41 -9.79
CA PRO A 84 -11.70 11.48 -10.39
C PRO A 84 -10.88 10.22 -10.13
N VAL A 85 -10.12 9.81 -11.16
CA VAL A 85 -9.06 8.81 -11.09
C VAL A 85 -7.76 9.48 -11.56
N GLU A 86 -6.96 9.90 -10.60
CA GLU A 86 -5.64 10.51 -10.77
C GLU A 86 -4.54 9.45 -10.95
N ARG A 87 -3.45 9.78 -11.65
CA ARG A 87 -2.20 9.02 -11.62
C ARG A 87 -1.06 9.95 -11.24
N TRP A 88 -0.12 9.42 -10.46
CA TRP A 88 1.11 10.11 -10.11
C TRP A 88 2.30 9.37 -10.72
N GLY A 89 3.17 10.11 -11.42
CA GLY A 89 4.38 9.59 -12.11
C GLY A 89 4.29 9.62 -13.64
N LYS A 90 5.36 10.09 -14.31
CA LYS A 90 5.55 9.95 -15.77
C LYS A 90 6.09 8.56 -16.09
N ASN A 91 5.51 7.87 -17.07
CA ASN A 91 6.25 6.91 -17.87
C ASN A 91 6.09 7.30 -19.35
N PRO A 92 7.06 8.00 -19.96
CA PRO A 92 6.98 8.44 -21.36
C PRO A 92 7.04 7.29 -22.37
N ASP A 93 7.53 6.11 -21.96
CA ASP A 93 7.82 4.99 -22.87
C ASP A 93 6.89 3.78 -22.67
N ALA A 94 5.89 3.86 -21.79
CA ALA A 94 4.90 2.79 -21.65
C ALA A 94 3.79 2.94 -22.70
N ASP A 95 4.10 2.59 -23.95
CA ASP A 95 3.12 2.30 -25.01
C ASP A 95 2.37 0.98 -24.75
N THR A 96 2.31 0.55 -23.48
CA THR A 96 1.55 -0.60 -23.01
C THR A 96 0.44 -0.08 -22.11
N ASP A 97 -0.79 -0.48 -22.40
CA ASP A 97 -1.89 -0.41 -21.45
C ASP A 97 -1.52 -1.23 -20.20
N VAL A 98 -0.82 -0.61 -19.25
CA VAL A 98 -0.41 -1.26 -18.01
C VAL A 98 -1.68 -1.47 -17.16
N LYS A 99 -2.16 -2.72 -17.18
CA LYS A 99 -3.06 -3.29 -16.16
C LYS A 99 -2.40 -3.09 -14.79
N GLY A 100 -2.88 -2.13 -13.99
CA GLY A 100 -2.28 -1.86 -12.67
C GLY A 100 -2.74 -0.56 -12.00
N GLY A 101 -3.24 0.42 -12.77
CA GLY A 101 -3.78 1.65 -12.21
C GLY A 101 -5.28 1.77 -12.40
N ASP A 102 -6.05 0.88 -11.78
CA ASP A 102 -7.51 1.00 -11.62
C ASP A 102 -7.83 0.88 -10.13
N ILE A 103 -8.85 1.61 -9.65
CA ILE A 103 -9.36 1.49 -8.28
C ILE A 103 -9.71 0.04 -7.98
N GLY A 104 -9.26 -0.46 -6.82
CA GLY A 104 -9.74 -1.73 -6.30
C GLY A 104 -11.18 -1.58 -5.81
N HIS A 105 -12.06 -2.52 -6.17
CA HIS A 105 -13.39 -2.67 -5.56
C HIS A 105 -14.28 -1.40 -5.57
N TYR A 106 -14.14 -0.51 -6.57
CA TYR A 106 -14.97 0.69 -6.63
C TYR A 106 -16.46 0.38 -6.72
N GLN A 107 -17.19 0.91 -5.75
CA GLN A 107 -18.64 0.84 -5.64
C GLN A 107 -19.18 2.24 -5.41
N ILE A 108 -20.32 2.53 -6.04
CA ILE A 108 -21.11 3.72 -5.79
C ILE A 108 -22.54 3.29 -5.58
N SER A 109 -23.19 3.82 -4.55
CA SER A 109 -24.60 3.57 -4.27
C SER A 109 -25.34 4.87 -4.00
N VAL A 110 -26.64 4.86 -4.26
CA VAL A 110 -27.55 5.97 -3.99
C VAL A 110 -28.74 5.43 -3.22
N ASP A 111 -28.99 5.99 -2.03
CA ASP A 111 -30.05 5.57 -1.11
C ASP A 111 -29.98 4.05 -0.81
N GLY A 112 -28.75 3.54 -0.66
CA GLY A 112 -28.46 2.12 -0.40
C GLY A 112 -28.59 1.18 -1.61
N LYS A 113 -28.75 1.71 -2.82
CA LYS A 113 -28.84 0.92 -4.06
C LYS A 113 -27.66 1.19 -4.97
N ASP A 114 -27.00 0.12 -5.42
CA ASP A 114 -25.86 0.23 -6.33
C ASP A 114 -26.21 0.99 -7.61
N LEU A 115 -25.31 1.91 -7.97
CA LEU A 115 -25.41 2.73 -9.16
C LEU A 115 -24.40 2.27 -10.21
N LYS A 116 -24.84 2.24 -11.47
CA LYS A 116 -23.94 1.93 -12.59
C LYS A 116 -22.99 3.10 -12.85
N TRP A 117 -21.76 2.77 -13.19
CA TRP A 117 -20.73 3.72 -13.59
C TRP A 117 -20.05 3.28 -14.89
N THR A 118 -19.44 4.23 -15.58
CA THR A 118 -18.62 4.00 -16.77
C THR A 118 -17.31 4.76 -16.69
N ASN A 119 -16.23 4.19 -17.23
CA ASN A 119 -14.97 4.91 -17.37
C ASN A 119 -15.09 5.97 -18.48
N VAL A 120 -14.63 7.19 -18.20
CA VAL A 120 -14.47 8.26 -19.18
C VAL A 120 -13.01 8.70 -19.16
N SER A 121 -12.32 8.60 -20.30
CA SER A 121 -10.91 8.98 -20.40
C SER A 121 -10.71 10.48 -20.22
N GLY A 122 -9.62 10.86 -19.59
CA GLY A 122 -9.08 12.21 -19.66
C GLY A 122 -8.56 12.54 -21.06
N ALA A 123 -8.38 13.83 -21.36
CA ALA A 123 -7.67 14.33 -22.52
C ALA A 123 -6.25 13.72 -22.57
N LYS A 124 -5.82 13.31 -23.76
CA LYS A 124 -4.44 12.88 -24.02
C LYS A 124 -3.50 14.07 -23.80
N GLU A 125 -2.39 13.86 -23.12
CA GLU A 125 -1.31 14.85 -23.01
C GLU A 125 -0.75 15.13 -24.43
N GLU A 126 -0.52 16.40 -24.76
CA GLU A 126 0.40 16.77 -25.84
C GLU A 126 1.82 16.69 -25.27
N ASP A 127 2.70 15.96 -25.97
CA ASP A 127 4.11 15.80 -25.59
C ASP A 127 4.79 17.16 -25.39
N SER A 128 5.01 17.55 -24.15
CA SER A 128 5.92 18.66 -23.86
C SER A 128 7.35 18.14 -23.95
N GLU A 129 8.11 18.58 -24.95
CA GLU A 129 9.56 18.35 -25.05
C GLU A 129 10.26 18.87 -23.78
N THR A 130 10.50 18.00 -22.81
CA THR A 130 11.42 18.27 -21.71
C THR A 130 12.84 18.04 -22.21
N ALA A 131 13.61 19.12 -22.35
CA ALA A 131 15.03 19.09 -22.67
C ALA A 131 15.77 18.07 -21.80
N SER A 132 16.51 17.17 -22.45
CA SER A 132 17.37 16.15 -21.84
C SER A 132 18.30 16.79 -20.80
N GLY A 133 18.04 16.56 -19.51
CA GLY A 133 18.90 17.05 -18.43
C GLY A 133 18.21 17.43 -17.11
N LYS A 134 16.87 17.47 -17.05
CA LYS A 134 16.11 17.68 -15.81
C LYS A 134 15.02 16.62 -15.66
N PHE A 135 15.42 15.40 -15.31
CA PHE A 135 14.54 14.22 -15.16
C PHE A 135 13.77 14.17 -13.82
N TRP A 136 14.03 15.09 -12.89
CA TRP A 136 13.66 14.95 -11.48
C TRP A 136 12.72 16.04 -11.00
N GLN A 137 11.49 16.06 -11.51
CA GLN A 137 10.42 16.88 -10.91
C GLN A 137 9.27 15.98 -10.45
N GLN A 138 9.10 15.95 -9.12
CA GLN A 138 8.14 15.18 -8.33
C GLN A 138 6.69 15.71 -8.43
N ASP A 139 6.38 16.56 -9.41
CA ASP A 139 5.28 17.54 -9.35
C ASP A 139 4.27 17.49 -10.51
N LEU A 140 4.22 16.42 -11.30
CA LEU A 140 3.25 16.33 -12.41
C LEU A 140 2.09 15.39 -12.07
N HIS A 141 0.99 16.00 -11.64
CA HIS A 141 -0.31 15.38 -11.42
C HIS A 141 -1.12 15.39 -12.72
N THR A 142 -1.58 14.24 -13.21
CA THR A 142 -2.62 14.24 -14.24
C THR A 142 -3.79 13.29 -13.95
N ILE A 143 -5.01 13.82 -14.09
CA ILE A 143 -6.26 13.05 -14.03
C ILE A 143 -6.36 12.26 -15.33
N LYS A 144 -6.11 10.95 -15.25
CA LYS A 144 -6.12 10.05 -16.40
C LYS A 144 -7.53 9.67 -16.81
N SER A 145 -8.45 9.50 -15.86
CA SER A 145 -9.82 9.08 -16.15
C SER A 145 -10.81 9.49 -15.07
N TRP A 146 -12.09 9.27 -15.36
CA TRP A 146 -13.22 9.56 -14.49
C TRP A 146 -14.14 8.35 -14.42
N LYS A 147 -14.65 8.01 -13.22
CA LYS A 147 -15.80 7.12 -13.09
C LYS A 147 -17.06 7.98 -13.14
N LYS A 148 -17.77 7.91 -14.26
CA LYS A 148 -19.01 8.67 -14.48
C LYS A 148 -20.21 7.85 -14.05
N SER A 149 -21.05 8.43 -13.21
CA SER A 149 -22.37 7.89 -12.83
C SER A 149 -23.46 8.93 -13.09
N ILE A 150 -24.73 8.52 -13.11
CA ILE A 150 -25.88 9.41 -13.28
C ILE A 150 -26.82 9.24 -12.09
N ILE A 151 -27.03 10.32 -11.33
CA ILE A 151 -27.86 10.32 -10.13
C ILE A 151 -29.18 11.05 -10.46
N PRO A 152 -30.32 10.35 -10.49
CA PRO A 152 -31.60 10.98 -10.79
C PRO A 152 -32.14 11.73 -9.56
N PHE A 153 -32.32 13.04 -9.63
CA PHE A 153 -32.96 13.83 -8.58
C PHE A 153 -34.36 14.29 -9.00
N GLU A 154 -35.35 14.08 -8.14
CA GLU A 154 -36.60 14.83 -8.22
C GLU A 154 -36.39 16.27 -7.72
N ARG A 155 -37.35 17.15 -8.00
CA ARG A 155 -37.34 18.52 -7.47
C ARG A 155 -37.37 18.49 -5.94
N ASN A 156 -36.47 19.24 -5.29
CA ASN A 156 -36.39 19.36 -3.83
C ASN A 156 -36.14 18.02 -3.11
N GLN A 157 -35.46 17.08 -3.77
CA GLN A 157 -35.10 15.78 -3.21
C GLN A 157 -33.71 15.81 -2.58
N THR A 158 -33.57 15.22 -1.40
CA THR A 158 -32.28 14.85 -0.81
C THR A 158 -32.01 13.38 -1.04
N ARG A 159 -30.75 13.04 -1.36
CA ARG A 159 -30.28 11.66 -1.53
C ARG A 159 -28.98 11.44 -0.79
N GLU A 160 -28.80 10.21 -0.34
CA GLU A 160 -27.54 9.73 0.22
C GLU A 160 -26.73 9.05 -0.87
N VAL A 161 -25.50 9.47 -1.08
CA VAL A 161 -24.57 8.89 -2.05
C VAL A 161 -23.38 8.34 -1.29
N ALA A 162 -23.08 7.06 -1.45
CA ALA A 162 -21.94 6.43 -0.81
C ALA A 162 -20.99 5.87 -1.87
N ILE A 163 -19.69 6.06 -1.64
CA ILE A 163 -18.62 5.52 -2.48
C ILE A 163 -17.66 4.75 -1.58
N HIS A 164 -17.25 3.58 -2.03
CA HIS A 164 -16.26 2.72 -1.38
C HIS A 164 -15.24 2.26 -2.40
N TYR A 165 -13.95 2.29 -2.05
CA TYR A 165 -12.88 1.74 -2.87
C TYR A 165 -11.58 1.50 -2.10
N GLY A 166 -10.71 0.66 -2.69
CA GLY A 166 -9.32 0.50 -2.28
C GLY A 166 -8.35 1.21 -3.22
N ALA A 167 -7.31 1.84 -2.67
CA ALA A 167 -6.29 2.57 -3.40
C ALA A 167 -4.89 2.19 -2.94
N ARG A 168 -4.04 1.72 -3.85
CA ARG A 168 -2.63 1.44 -3.57
C ARG A 168 -1.83 2.72 -3.43
N TYR A 169 -0.80 2.69 -2.60
CA TYR A 169 0.11 3.83 -2.46
C TYR A 169 0.95 4.04 -3.71
N ALA A 170 1.20 5.30 -4.07
CA ALA A 170 2.10 5.69 -5.15
C ALA A 170 3.54 5.64 -4.65
N GLU A 171 4.35 4.80 -5.28
CA GLU A 171 5.75 4.57 -4.93
C GLU A 171 6.52 4.29 -6.22
N ASN A 172 7.74 4.81 -6.31
CA ASN A 172 8.69 4.48 -7.37
C ASN A 172 9.81 3.64 -6.78
N ASP A 173 10.11 2.52 -7.44
CA ASP A 173 11.26 1.66 -7.15
C ASP A 173 12.25 1.76 -8.31
N GLU A 174 13.45 2.24 -8.01
CA GLU A 174 14.57 2.30 -8.93
C GLU A 174 15.67 1.36 -8.46
N SER A 175 16.10 0.44 -9.33
CA SER A 175 17.18 -0.49 -9.01
C SER A 175 18.32 -0.45 -10.02
N VAL A 176 19.55 -0.55 -9.51
CA VAL A 176 20.76 -0.73 -10.30
C VAL A 176 21.52 -1.93 -9.73
N SER A 177 21.51 -3.04 -10.46
CA SER A 177 21.97 -4.35 -9.96
C SER A 177 21.19 -4.77 -8.70
N ASP A 178 21.81 -4.74 -7.52
CA ASP A 178 21.19 -5.12 -6.25
C ASP A 178 20.94 -3.94 -5.32
N ASP A 179 21.32 -2.73 -5.75
CA ASP A 179 21.00 -1.49 -5.05
C ASP A 179 19.57 -1.09 -5.41
N SER A 180 18.78 -0.71 -4.41
CA SER A 180 17.39 -0.28 -4.60
C SER A 180 17.14 1.06 -3.92
N HIS A 181 16.41 1.93 -4.61
CA HIS A 181 16.00 3.25 -4.17
C HIS A 181 14.48 3.34 -4.26
N ILE A 182 13.83 3.33 -3.10
CA ILE A 182 12.38 3.32 -2.97
C ILE A 182 11.94 4.70 -2.51
N SER A 183 11.04 5.34 -3.26
CA SER A 183 10.50 6.65 -2.91
C SER A 183 9.50 6.59 -1.75
N ASP A 184 8.98 7.76 -1.32
CA ASP A 184 7.90 7.78 -0.34
C ASP A 184 6.64 7.10 -0.91
N ALA A 185 6.06 6.17 -0.17
CA ALA A 185 4.77 5.57 -0.54
C ALA A 185 3.66 6.54 -0.16
N THR A 186 3.00 7.14 -1.14
CA THR A 186 2.09 8.27 -0.94
C THR A 186 0.64 7.90 -1.24
N PHE A 187 -0.28 8.26 -0.35
CA PHE A 187 -1.71 8.34 -0.59
C PHE A 187 -2.14 9.79 -0.83
N ALA A 188 -3.11 9.99 -1.72
CA ALA A 188 -3.69 11.29 -1.98
C ALA A 188 -5.21 11.21 -2.16
N TYR A 189 -5.89 12.26 -1.73
CA TYR A 189 -7.33 12.44 -1.90
C TYR A 189 -7.68 13.88 -2.25
N SER A 190 -8.25 14.13 -3.43
CA SER A 190 -8.57 15.50 -3.87
C SER A 190 -9.97 15.92 -3.45
N LEU A 191 -10.08 16.91 -2.57
CA LEU A 191 -11.34 17.51 -2.12
C LEU A 191 -11.82 18.59 -3.11
N SER A 192 -10.89 19.24 -3.79
CA SER A 192 -11.08 20.38 -4.70
C SER A 192 -12.13 20.18 -5.81
N PRO A 193 -12.32 18.99 -6.42
CA PRO A 193 -13.47 18.66 -7.25
C PRO A 193 -14.84 19.09 -6.74
N ALA A 194 -15.07 19.02 -5.43
CA ALA A 194 -16.37 19.32 -4.84
C ALA A 194 -16.76 20.79 -4.99
N ALA A 195 -15.81 21.69 -5.30
CA ALA A 195 -16.08 23.09 -5.62
C ALA A 195 -16.94 23.29 -6.88
N THR A 196 -17.16 22.24 -7.67
CA THR A 196 -18.03 22.26 -8.86
C THR A 196 -19.52 22.14 -8.53
N TRP A 197 -19.86 21.73 -7.30
CA TRP A 197 -21.25 21.69 -6.81
C TRP A 197 -21.77 23.08 -6.47
N LYS A 198 -23.09 23.20 -6.27
CA LYS A 198 -23.70 24.48 -5.92
C LYS A 198 -23.37 24.83 -4.46
N GLY A 199 -22.60 25.90 -4.28
CA GLY A 199 -22.26 26.41 -2.94
C GLY A 199 -21.12 25.63 -2.26
N PRO A 200 -20.83 25.95 -1.00
CA PRO A 200 -19.88 25.17 -0.20
C PRO A 200 -20.47 23.82 0.23
N ILE A 201 -19.61 22.91 0.68
CA ILE A 201 -20.00 21.75 1.48
C ILE A 201 -20.51 22.26 2.82
N GLY A 202 -21.76 21.96 3.17
CA GLY A 202 -22.42 22.49 4.36
C GLY A 202 -21.72 22.11 5.66
N LYS A 203 -21.53 20.81 5.88
CA LYS A 203 -20.74 20.24 6.99
C LYS A 203 -19.86 19.13 6.45
N GLY A 204 -18.71 18.90 7.07
CA GLY A 204 -17.95 17.70 6.78
C GLY A 204 -17.07 17.24 7.91
N GLU A 205 -16.77 15.96 7.86
CA GLU A 205 -15.96 15.21 8.81
C GLU A 205 -15.05 14.26 8.04
N ILE A 206 -13.75 14.36 8.30
CA ILE A 206 -12.73 13.54 7.67
C ILE A 206 -11.96 12.80 8.75
N GLU A 207 -11.98 11.48 8.70
CA GLU A 207 -11.25 10.60 9.61
C GLU A 207 -10.13 9.88 8.86
N ILE A 208 -8.92 9.87 9.45
CA ILE A 208 -7.81 9.06 8.99
C ILE A 208 -7.44 8.08 10.10
N ASN A 209 -7.57 6.79 9.83
CA ASN A 209 -7.15 5.70 10.70
C ASN A 209 -5.88 5.07 10.15
N ILE A 210 -4.87 4.91 11.01
CA ILE A 210 -3.61 4.25 10.65
C ILE A 210 -3.67 2.82 11.15
N LEU A 211 -3.96 1.89 10.24
CA LEU A 211 -3.94 0.44 10.45
C LEU A 211 -2.59 -0.15 10.00
N HIS A 212 -1.52 0.60 10.27
CA HIS A 212 -0.14 0.31 9.90
C HIS A 212 0.64 -0.22 11.12
N PRO A 213 1.56 -1.19 10.98
CA PRO A 213 2.41 -1.66 12.09
C PRO A 213 3.31 -0.56 12.68
N GLU A 214 3.65 0.43 11.85
CA GLU A 214 4.48 1.59 12.17
C GLU A 214 3.67 2.88 11.99
N PRO A 215 2.71 3.20 12.87
CA PRO A 215 1.97 4.46 12.76
C PRO A 215 2.89 5.68 12.87
N GLU A 216 4.06 5.50 13.50
CA GLU A 216 5.11 6.52 13.58
C GLU A 216 5.76 6.89 12.23
N ASP A 217 5.63 6.05 11.19
CA ASP A 217 6.19 6.31 9.85
C ASP A 217 5.20 7.07 8.93
N VAL A 218 3.94 7.21 9.35
CA VAL A 218 2.90 7.89 8.57
C VAL A 218 2.94 9.40 8.82
N SER A 219 3.00 10.21 7.76
CA SER A 219 2.97 11.69 7.82
C SER A 219 1.88 12.28 6.95
N ILE A 220 1.01 13.12 7.53
CA ILE A 220 0.09 13.97 6.77
C ILE A 220 0.87 15.20 6.30
N GLU A 221 1.11 15.28 4.99
CA GLU A 221 1.84 16.38 4.36
C GLU A 221 0.94 17.60 4.13
N LYS A 222 -0.28 17.36 3.64
CA LYS A 222 -1.25 18.42 3.32
C LYS A 222 -2.69 17.92 3.51
N PRO A 223 -3.62 18.79 3.95
CA PRO A 223 -3.40 19.99 4.74
C PRO A 223 -3.12 19.63 6.22
N LYS A 224 -1.86 19.57 6.64
CA LYS A 224 -1.46 19.12 7.99
C LYS A 224 -2.12 19.93 9.10
N GLU A 225 -2.26 21.24 8.89
CA GLU A 225 -2.83 22.20 9.85
C GLU A 225 -4.33 22.05 10.08
N ARG A 226 -5.04 21.31 9.22
CA ARG A 226 -6.49 21.08 9.35
C ARG A 226 -6.82 19.83 10.16
N PHE A 227 -5.88 18.90 10.27
CA PHE A 227 -6.06 17.66 11.03
C PHE A 227 -5.67 17.84 12.49
N GLN A 228 -6.60 17.50 13.37
CA GLN A 228 -6.34 17.30 14.78
C GLN A 228 -5.84 15.87 15.00
N LYS A 229 -4.66 15.73 15.62
CA LYS A 229 -4.15 14.44 16.09
C LYS A 229 -4.91 14.04 17.36
N ILE A 230 -5.72 12.99 17.28
CA ILE A 230 -6.43 12.44 18.45
C ILE A 230 -5.52 11.48 19.22
N ASN A 231 -4.81 10.62 18.49
CA ASN A 231 -3.73 9.76 18.98
C ASN A 231 -2.77 9.39 17.83
N ASP A 232 -1.79 8.52 18.07
CA ASP A 232 -0.80 8.14 17.06
C ASP A 232 -1.40 7.40 15.85
N THR A 233 -2.59 6.83 15.99
CA THR A 233 -3.28 6.02 14.97
C THR A 233 -4.54 6.68 14.41
N HIS A 234 -4.91 7.89 14.85
CA HIS A 234 -6.18 8.52 14.48
C HIS A 234 -6.09 10.05 14.39
N TYR A 235 -6.56 10.58 13.26
CA TYR A 235 -6.63 12.01 12.98
C TYR A 235 -8.02 12.39 12.48
N GLU A 236 -8.49 13.57 12.90
CA GLU A 236 -9.81 14.08 12.56
C GLU A 236 -9.71 15.48 11.97
N TRP A 237 -10.55 15.78 10.97
CA TRP A 237 -10.77 17.14 10.47
C TRP A 237 -12.27 17.38 10.26
N THR A 238 -12.85 18.25 11.10
CA THR A 238 -14.22 18.74 10.96
C THR A 238 -14.27 20.14 10.38
N PHE A 239 -15.26 20.43 9.52
CA PHE A 239 -15.45 21.77 8.96
C PHE A 239 -16.93 22.09 8.70
N GLU A 240 -17.24 23.38 8.57
CA GLU A 240 -18.54 23.87 8.13
C GLU A 240 -18.38 24.90 7.01
N ASN A 241 -19.28 24.89 6.04
CA ASN A 241 -19.34 25.81 4.90
C ASN A 241 -18.00 25.90 4.12
N LEU A 242 -17.31 24.78 3.95
CA LEU A 242 -16.05 24.73 3.21
C LEU A 242 -16.31 24.83 1.71
N LYS A 243 -15.60 25.73 1.04
CA LYS A 243 -15.47 25.72 -0.42
C LYS A 243 -14.08 25.16 -0.77
N PRO A 244 -13.96 23.89 -1.15
CA PRO A 244 -12.66 23.26 -1.33
C PRO A 244 -11.82 23.91 -2.42
N THR A 245 -10.52 23.89 -2.22
CA THR A 245 -9.47 24.35 -3.13
C THR A 245 -8.37 23.30 -3.19
N LEU A 246 -7.37 23.47 -4.07
CA LEU A 246 -6.19 22.59 -4.09
C LEU A 246 -5.43 22.54 -2.77
N ALA A 247 -5.55 23.58 -1.93
CA ALA A 247 -4.92 23.58 -0.61
C ALA A 247 -5.62 22.63 0.37
N ASP A 248 -6.84 22.20 0.05
CA ASP A 248 -7.65 21.29 0.86
C ASP A 248 -7.51 19.83 0.41
N ASP A 249 -6.75 19.58 -0.66
CA ASP A 249 -6.45 18.22 -1.13
C ASP A 249 -5.48 17.53 -0.17
N ILE A 250 -5.79 16.28 0.16
CA ILE A 250 -5.11 15.49 1.18
C ILE A 250 -3.93 14.76 0.55
N ARG A 251 -2.77 14.81 1.22
CA ARG A 251 -1.58 14.03 0.89
C ARG A 251 -1.00 13.42 2.16
N ILE A 252 -0.78 12.12 2.12
CA ILE A 252 -0.27 11.33 3.24
C ILE A 252 0.90 10.49 2.72
N ILE A 253 2.05 10.56 3.38
CA ILE A 253 3.13 9.60 3.23
C ILE A 253 2.78 8.43 4.16
N ALA A 254 2.51 7.26 3.59
CA ALA A 254 2.21 6.03 4.33
C ALA A 254 3.49 5.28 4.74
N HIS A 255 4.52 5.34 3.90
CA HIS A 255 5.87 4.85 4.22
C HIS A 255 6.91 5.87 3.78
N SER A 256 7.90 6.10 4.64
CA SER A 256 9.04 6.93 4.26
C SER A 256 9.91 6.21 3.25
N LYS A 257 10.45 6.98 2.29
CA LYS A 257 11.46 6.51 1.35
C LYS A 257 12.62 5.79 2.04
N TYR A 258 13.20 4.82 1.33
CA TYR A 258 14.38 4.12 1.82
C TYR A 258 15.27 3.62 0.70
N ASP A 259 16.54 3.47 1.03
CA ASP A 259 17.51 2.80 0.19
C ASP A 259 17.81 1.40 0.75
N LYS A 260 17.99 0.41 -0.12
CA LYS A 260 18.41 -0.95 0.24
C LYS A 260 19.69 -1.31 -0.50
N TYR A 261 20.67 -1.83 0.24
CA TYR A 261 21.97 -2.24 -0.30
C TYR A 261 22.38 -3.61 0.24
N PRO A 262 22.94 -4.51 -0.58
CA PRO A 262 23.54 -5.74 -0.07
C PRO A 262 24.73 -5.42 0.86
N THR A 263 24.96 -6.23 1.90
CA THR A 263 26.10 -6.01 2.81
C THR A 263 27.45 -6.39 2.20
N GLY A 264 27.44 -7.13 1.08
CA GLY A 264 28.61 -7.60 0.36
C GLY A 264 28.27 -8.72 -0.61
N TYR A 265 29.25 -9.12 -1.40
CA TYR A 265 29.11 -10.14 -2.45
C TYR A 265 29.99 -11.37 -2.21
N SER A 266 30.58 -11.51 -1.02
CA SER A 266 31.32 -12.73 -0.66
C SER A 266 30.34 -13.90 -0.50
N GLU A 267 30.83 -15.15 -0.63
CA GLU A 267 30.00 -16.33 -0.36
C GLU A 267 29.38 -16.29 1.05
N GLU A 268 30.12 -15.74 2.03
CA GLU A 268 29.66 -15.56 3.39
C GLU A 268 28.51 -14.54 3.47
N ASP A 269 28.61 -13.41 2.76
CA ASP A 269 27.56 -12.38 2.71
C ASP A 269 26.30 -12.88 2.00
N LEU A 270 26.47 -13.57 0.86
CA LEU A 270 25.37 -14.15 0.10
C LEU A 270 24.66 -15.23 0.92
N SER A 271 25.38 -16.04 1.69
CA SER A 271 24.79 -17.07 2.55
C SER A 271 23.93 -16.51 3.69
N ARG A 272 24.20 -15.28 4.11
CA ARG A 272 23.49 -14.58 5.19
C ARG A 272 22.27 -13.81 4.71
N ARG A 273 22.17 -13.58 3.40
CA ARG A 273 21.16 -12.74 2.73
C ARG A 273 20.90 -11.47 3.54
N ALA A 274 21.95 -10.68 3.71
CA ALA A 274 21.91 -9.49 4.53
C ALA A 274 21.87 -8.24 3.65
N SER A 275 21.06 -7.26 4.05
CA SER A 275 20.98 -5.97 3.39
C SER A 275 20.92 -4.83 4.40
N TYR A 276 21.60 -3.73 4.10
CA TYR A 276 21.41 -2.47 4.79
C TYR A 276 20.16 -1.78 4.26
N VAL A 277 19.28 -1.33 5.17
CA VAL A 277 18.13 -0.49 4.83
C VAL A 277 18.31 0.87 5.49
N LEU A 278 18.28 1.93 4.69
CA LEU A 278 18.51 3.30 5.14
C LEU A 278 17.22 4.10 4.94
N ARG A 279 16.55 4.46 6.04
CA ARG A 279 15.37 5.33 6.09
C ARG A 279 15.77 6.63 6.76
N GLU A 280 15.88 7.74 6.02
CA GLU A 280 16.29 9.08 6.51
C GLU A 280 17.22 9.13 7.75
N HIS A 281 16.68 8.99 8.97
CA HIS A 281 17.39 9.06 10.26
C HIS A 281 17.56 7.71 10.99
N GLN A 282 17.23 6.60 10.35
CA GLN A 282 17.27 5.24 10.86
C GLN A 282 18.01 4.33 9.87
N TYR A 283 18.75 3.39 10.43
CA TYR A 283 19.55 2.44 9.67
C TYR A 283 19.26 1.05 10.20
N PHE A 284 19.09 0.09 9.30
CA PHE A 284 18.77 -1.28 9.65
C PHE A 284 19.67 -2.26 8.93
N LEU A 285 19.78 -3.45 9.51
CA LEU A 285 20.31 -4.66 8.91
C LEU A 285 19.17 -5.67 8.84
N ASP A 286 18.71 -5.95 7.63
CA ASP A 286 17.78 -7.03 7.33
C ASP A 286 18.59 -8.28 7.00
N HIS A 287 18.27 -9.44 7.60
CA HIS A 287 19.01 -10.69 7.36
C HIS A 287 18.25 -11.97 7.71
N THR A 288 18.71 -13.09 7.14
CA THR A 288 18.22 -14.44 7.47
C THR A 288 19.29 -15.32 8.15
N ASP A 289 20.28 -14.68 8.77
CA ASP A 289 21.41 -15.31 9.48
C ASP A 289 21.03 -15.99 10.82
N TYR A 290 20.25 -17.06 10.72
CA TYR A 290 19.81 -17.93 11.79
C TYR A 290 19.78 -19.39 11.31
N ASP A 291 19.70 -20.36 12.20
CA ASP A 291 19.28 -21.73 11.85
C ASP A 291 17.83 -21.93 12.27
N ALA A 292 17.03 -22.61 11.45
CA ALA A 292 15.61 -22.80 11.71
C ALA A 292 15.28 -24.28 11.94
N THR A 293 14.35 -24.53 12.86
CA THR A 293 13.76 -25.84 13.14
C THR A 293 12.25 -25.67 13.24
N ALA A 294 11.48 -26.64 12.76
CA ALA A 294 10.01 -26.63 12.88
C ALA A 294 9.54 -27.81 13.73
N SER A 295 8.36 -27.70 14.35
CA SER A 295 7.71 -28.80 15.06
C SER A 295 7.31 -29.94 14.12
N SER A 296 6.90 -29.60 12.91
CA SER A 296 6.63 -30.54 11.82
C SER A 296 6.84 -29.86 10.46
N THR A 297 6.88 -30.68 9.42
CA THR A 297 7.03 -30.26 8.03
C THR A 297 6.19 -31.19 7.15
N LEU A 298 5.42 -30.62 6.22
CA LEU A 298 4.69 -31.38 5.21
C LEU A 298 5.67 -32.20 4.35
N ALA A 299 5.36 -33.48 4.14
CA ALA A 299 6.17 -34.33 3.28
C ALA A 299 6.24 -33.77 1.86
N ALA A 300 7.40 -33.93 1.21
CA ALA A 300 7.61 -33.46 -0.15
C ALA A 300 6.58 -34.04 -1.13
N GLN A 301 6.12 -33.21 -2.06
CA GLN A 301 5.14 -33.56 -3.08
C GLN A 301 5.68 -33.20 -4.47
N GLY A 302 6.03 -34.22 -5.25
CA GLY A 302 6.62 -34.02 -6.57
C GLY A 302 7.94 -33.24 -6.49
N LYS A 303 7.99 -32.06 -7.10
CA LYS A 303 9.17 -31.16 -7.08
C LYS A 303 9.23 -30.24 -5.85
N HIS A 304 8.16 -30.19 -5.06
CA HIS A 304 8.04 -29.28 -3.93
C HIS A 304 8.49 -29.98 -2.65
N ASN A 305 9.40 -29.33 -1.92
CA ASN A 305 9.72 -29.65 -0.53
C ASN A 305 9.26 -28.49 0.34
N TYR A 306 8.78 -28.77 1.55
CA TYR A 306 8.18 -27.75 2.41
C TYR A 306 9.06 -27.49 3.65
N ASP A 307 10.36 -27.66 3.48
CA ASP A 307 11.32 -27.61 4.58
C ASP A 307 11.41 -26.22 5.19
N VAL A 308 11.62 -26.17 6.51
CA VAL A 308 11.70 -24.91 7.27
C VAL A 308 12.83 -23.99 6.78
N VAL A 309 13.84 -24.52 6.11
CA VAL A 309 14.92 -23.72 5.51
C VAL A 309 14.43 -22.78 4.41
N ASN A 310 13.29 -23.09 3.78
CA ASN A 310 12.76 -22.32 2.66
C ASN A 310 12.29 -20.93 3.08
N ILE A 311 11.98 -20.71 4.36
CA ILE A 311 11.58 -19.39 4.90
C ILE A 311 12.70 -18.33 4.84
N LYS A 312 13.90 -18.72 4.39
CA LYS A 312 15.01 -17.80 4.17
C LYS A 312 15.09 -17.29 2.73
N GLY A 313 14.42 -17.96 1.79
CA GLY A 313 14.49 -17.66 0.36
C GLY A 313 13.78 -16.36 0.02
N ASP A 314 14.30 -15.61 -0.95
CA ASP A 314 13.53 -14.53 -1.56
C ASP A 314 12.46 -15.18 -2.47
N PRO A 315 11.18 -15.14 -2.12
CA PRO A 315 10.15 -15.85 -2.86
C PRO A 315 9.83 -15.20 -4.22
N THR A 316 10.43 -14.04 -4.53
CA THR A 316 10.32 -13.36 -5.83
C THR A 316 11.43 -13.76 -6.80
N ARG A 317 12.59 -14.19 -6.29
CA ARG A 317 13.79 -14.52 -7.10
C ARG A 317 14.13 -16.00 -7.08
N GLU A 318 13.82 -16.66 -5.98
CA GLU A 318 14.12 -18.05 -5.73
C GLU A 318 12.81 -18.81 -5.71
N ILE A 319 12.57 -19.63 -6.73
CA ILE A 319 11.40 -20.50 -6.80
C ILE A 319 11.53 -21.57 -5.71
N ALA A 320 11.21 -21.21 -4.48
CA ALA A 320 11.20 -22.06 -3.31
C ALA A 320 9.75 -22.21 -2.83
N SER A 321 9.33 -23.44 -2.56
CA SER A 321 8.05 -23.68 -1.90
C SER A 321 8.15 -23.19 -0.45
N PRO A 322 7.07 -22.72 0.19
CA PRO A 322 7.13 -22.23 1.56
C PRO A 322 7.50 -23.36 2.53
N TRP A 323 7.77 -23.01 3.79
CA TRP A 323 7.52 -23.99 4.84
C TRP A 323 6.02 -24.23 4.96
N ALA A 324 5.63 -25.49 5.07
CA ALA A 324 4.28 -25.90 5.43
C ALA A 324 4.38 -26.88 6.59
N GLU A 325 3.55 -26.68 7.61
CA GLU A 325 3.41 -27.66 8.69
C GLU A 325 2.87 -29.00 8.16
N GLY A 326 3.14 -30.09 8.87
CA GLY A 326 2.84 -31.45 8.43
C GLY A 326 1.88 -32.22 9.34
N VAL A 327 1.12 -31.54 10.20
CA VAL A 327 0.12 -32.20 11.06
C VAL A 327 -1.23 -32.28 10.37
N GLU A 328 -2.09 -33.19 10.85
CA GLU A 328 -3.47 -33.20 10.40
C GLU A 328 -4.21 -32.01 10.99
N GLY A 329 -4.93 -31.25 10.14
CA GLY A 329 -5.74 -30.13 10.56
C GLY A 329 -5.16 -28.82 10.08
N ASP A 330 -5.39 -27.75 10.85
CA ASP A 330 -5.05 -26.39 10.46
C ASP A 330 -3.66 -25.93 10.96
N GLY A 331 -2.89 -26.78 11.62
CA GLY A 331 -1.55 -26.43 12.11
C GLY A 331 -1.52 -25.49 13.32
N ILE A 332 -2.63 -25.29 14.04
CA ILE A 332 -2.64 -24.47 15.26
C ILE A 332 -1.78 -25.15 16.34
N GLY A 333 -0.82 -24.40 16.90
CA GLY A 333 0.18 -24.89 17.85
C GLY A 333 1.51 -25.31 17.22
N GLU A 334 1.54 -25.50 15.89
CA GLU A 334 2.78 -25.72 15.16
C GLU A 334 3.66 -24.48 15.23
N ASN A 335 4.97 -24.70 15.20
CA ASN A 335 5.92 -23.65 15.50
C ASN A 335 7.25 -23.78 14.77
N ILE A 336 7.88 -22.63 14.58
CA ILE A 336 9.24 -22.48 14.08
C ILE A 336 10.10 -21.91 15.22
N THR A 337 11.27 -22.51 15.46
CA THR A 337 12.30 -21.96 16.33
C THR A 337 13.52 -21.55 15.50
N LEU A 338 13.91 -20.28 15.64
CA LEU A 338 15.08 -19.67 15.02
C LEU A 338 16.19 -19.53 16.06
N ASN A 339 17.39 -20.02 15.73
CA ASN A 339 18.61 -19.83 16.51
C ASN A 339 19.49 -18.83 15.76
N VAL A 340 19.51 -17.58 16.24
CA VAL A 340 20.16 -16.45 15.58
C VAL A 340 21.67 -16.53 15.78
N LYS A 341 22.43 -16.53 14.68
CA LYS A 341 23.90 -16.72 14.72
C LYS A 341 24.63 -15.48 15.21
N ARG A 342 24.11 -14.30 14.88
CA ARG A 342 24.62 -13.00 15.31
C ARG A 342 23.54 -12.26 16.10
N PRO A 343 23.46 -12.45 17.42
CA PRO A 343 22.45 -11.81 18.24
C PRO A 343 22.60 -10.29 18.23
N LEU A 344 21.56 -9.60 17.75
CA LEU A 344 21.40 -8.15 17.81
C LEU A 344 20.04 -7.84 18.45
N PRO A 345 19.86 -6.63 19.01
CA PRO A 345 18.51 -6.15 19.32
C PRO A 345 17.65 -6.20 18.05
N LEU A 346 16.36 -6.52 18.19
CA LEU A 346 15.45 -6.55 17.05
C LEU A 346 14.57 -5.32 17.02
N TYR A 347 14.44 -4.75 15.84
CA TYR A 347 13.40 -3.78 15.52
C TYR A 347 12.11 -4.51 15.15
N GLY A 348 12.22 -5.62 14.42
CA GLY A 348 11.07 -6.41 14.04
C GLY A 348 11.42 -7.66 13.24
N LEU A 349 10.38 -8.39 12.88
CA LEU A 349 10.44 -9.51 11.95
C LEU A 349 9.68 -9.12 10.69
N LEU A 350 10.29 -9.34 9.54
CA LEU A 350 9.66 -9.21 8.24
C LEU A 350 9.18 -10.59 7.81
N ILE A 351 7.89 -10.77 7.62
CA ILE A 351 7.31 -12.08 7.31
C ILE A 351 6.49 -12.07 6.03
N GLN A 352 6.44 -13.21 5.36
CA GLN A 352 5.50 -13.44 4.28
C GLN A 352 4.62 -14.65 4.63
N PRO A 353 3.46 -14.40 5.26
CA PRO A 353 2.58 -15.46 5.73
C PRO A 353 1.84 -16.13 4.56
N GLY A 354 1.63 -17.44 4.67
CA GLY A 354 0.96 -18.24 3.65
C GLY A 354 1.89 -18.75 2.56
N TYR A 355 1.30 -19.36 1.53
CA TYR A 355 2.03 -19.83 0.35
C TYR A 355 2.12 -18.67 -0.65
N TYR A 356 3.20 -17.91 -0.57
CA TYR A 356 3.49 -16.86 -1.52
C TYR A 356 4.29 -17.36 -2.72
N GLU A 357 3.76 -17.09 -3.91
CA GLU A 357 4.43 -17.29 -5.19
C GLU A 357 4.20 -16.03 -6.02
N TYR A 358 5.26 -15.45 -6.59
CA TYR A 358 5.20 -14.10 -7.19
C TYR A 358 4.21 -14.02 -8.36
N ASP A 359 4.33 -14.93 -9.32
CA ASP A 359 3.50 -14.96 -10.53
C ASP A 359 2.13 -15.62 -10.33
N GLU A 360 1.96 -16.43 -9.28
CA GLU A 360 0.76 -17.24 -9.06
C GLU A 360 0.07 -16.92 -7.72
N LYS A 361 -1.17 -16.44 -7.79
CA LYS A 361 -1.98 -16.11 -6.60
C LYS A 361 -2.75 -17.30 -6.04
N GLU A 362 -2.97 -18.34 -6.84
CA GLU A 362 -3.80 -19.48 -6.42
C GLU A 362 -3.26 -20.23 -5.19
N PRO A 363 -1.94 -20.51 -5.05
CA PRO A 363 -1.42 -21.21 -3.88
C PRO A 363 -1.76 -20.49 -2.57
N TRP A 364 -1.64 -19.16 -2.55
CA TRP A 364 -1.97 -18.33 -1.39
C TRP A 364 -3.45 -18.48 -0.95
N LEU A 365 -4.37 -18.53 -1.92
CA LEU A 365 -5.81 -18.69 -1.66
C LEU A 365 -6.17 -20.11 -1.23
N LYS A 366 -5.52 -21.11 -1.82
CA LYS A 366 -5.83 -22.53 -1.62
C LYS A 366 -5.37 -23.05 -0.25
N ASN A 367 -4.28 -22.53 0.28
CA ASN A 367 -3.67 -22.95 1.54
C ASN A 367 -4.14 -22.11 2.74
N ASN A 368 -3.96 -22.63 3.96
CA ASN A 368 -4.17 -21.84 5.17
C ASN A 368 -3.10 -20.75 5.29
N ARG A 369 -3.52 -19.60 5.81
CA ARG A 369 -2.66 -18.43 6.03
C ARG A 369 -2.64 -18.11 7.51
N ILE A 370 -1.51 -17.65 8.02
CA ILE A 370 -1.35 -17.39 9.45
C ILE A 370 -2.14 -16.12 9.80
N ALA A 371 -3.10 -16.23 10.73
CA ALA A 371 -3.88 -15.09 11.22
C ALA A 371 -3.36 -14.52 12.54
N GLN A 372 -2.69 -15.36 13.34
CA GLN A 372 -2.14 -14.93 14.62
C GLN A 372 -0.88 -15.73 14.96
N LEU A 373 0.18 -15.01 15.37
CA LEU A 373 1.42 -15.59 15.87
C LEU A 373 1.63 -15.22 17.33
N GLU A 374 2.08 -16.18 18.14
CA GLU A 374 2.72 -15.92 19.42
C GLU A 374 4.23 -16.00 19.23
N ILE A 375 4.92 -14.90 19.51
CA ILE A 375 6.36 -14.73 19.33
C ILE A 375 7.01 -14.69 20.70
N THR A 376 8.01 -15.53 20.92
CA THR A 376 8.82 -15.52 22.15
C THR A 376 10.29 -15.25 21.81
N LEU A 377 10.87 -14.22 22.43
CA LEU A 377 12.27 -13.81 22.29
C LEU A 377 13.07 -14.29 23.51
N ASN A 378 14.17 -15.00 23.25
CA ASN A 378 15.09 -15.57 24.25
C ASN A 378 14.42 -16.36 25.40
N ASP A 379 13.25 -16.96 25.14
CA ASP A 379 12.43 -17.62 26.19
C ASP A 379 12.01 -16.68 27.35
N GLU A 380 12.13 -15.35 27.18
CA GLU A 380 11.92 -14.34 28.22
C GLU A 380 10.74 -13.41 27.93
N HIS A 381 10.58 -12.99 26.67
CA HIS A 381 9.59 -12.00 26.29
C HIS A 381 8.66 -12.57 25.23
N THR A 382 7.38 -12.71 25.59
CA THR A 382 6.35 -13.26 24.71
C THR A 382 5.28 -12.22 24.42
N PHE A 383 4.93 -12.09 23.14
CA PHE A 383 3.84 -11.24 22.68
C PHE A 383 3.09 -11.92 21.53
N THR A 384 1.92 -11.39 21.16
CA THR A 384 1.08 -11.92 20.10
C THR A 384 0.85 -10.85 19.05
N GLU A 385 0.89 -11.25 17.78
CA GLU A 385 0.60 -10.38 16.63
C GLU A 385 -0.60 -10.93 15.84
N ASN A 386 -1.50 -10.04 15.44
CA ASN A 386 -2.61 -10.38 14.54
C ASN A 386 -2.23 -9.94 13.13
N ILE A 387 -2.22 -10.88 12.21
CA ILE A 387 -1.80 -10.64 10.84
C ILE A 387 -3.07 -10.45 9.98
N PRO A 388 -3.17 -9.39 9.17
CA PRO A 388 -4.26 -9.23 8.21
C PRO A 388 -4.32 -10.37 7.18
N ASP A 389 -5.52 -10.75 6.71
CA ASP A 389 -5.69 -11.76 5.64
C ASP A 389 -5.37 -11.16 4.26
N GLU A 390 -4.11 -10.75 4.08
CA GLU A 390 -3.65 -10.01 2.91
C GLU A 390 -2.46 -10.70 2.26
N ARG A 391 -2.42 -10.68 0.92
CA ARG A 391 -1.26 -11.12 0.15
C ARG A 391 -0.34 -9.92 -0.07
N PHE A 392 0.54 -9.69 0.90
CA PHE A 392 1.51 -8.59 0.82
C PHE A 392 2.50 -8.77 -0.32
N GLU A 393 2.73 -7.72 -1.10
CA GLU A 393 3.77 -7.69 -2.11
C GLU A 393 5.16 -7.55 -1.50
N ASN A 394 5.26 -6.78 -0.42
CA ASN A 394 6.44 -6.67 0.44
C ASN A 394 6.24 -7.45 1.75
N PRO A 395 7.30 -7.92 2.43
CA PRO A 395 7.15 -8.62 3.70
C PRO A 395 6.46 -7.75 4.77
N TYR A 396 5.47 -8.33 5.46
CA TYR A 396 4.75 -7.70 6.56
C TYR A 396 5.65 -7.57 7.79
N LEU A 397 5.71 -6.37 8.38
CA LEU A 397 6.53 -6.10 9.55
C LEU A 397 5.76 -6.39 10.84
N ILE A 398 6.26 -7.32 11.65
CA ILE A 398 5.91 -7.51 13.05
C ILE A 398 6.87 -6.69 13.90
N ARG A 399 6.36 -5.69 14.62
CA ARG A 399 7.19 -4.82 15.47
C ARG A 399 7.55 -5.50 16.78
N VAL A 400 8.84 -5.51 17.11
CA VAL A 400 9.31 -5.86 18.45
C VAL A 400 9.35 -4.59 19.28
N ARG A 401 8.37 -4.42 20.16
CA ARG A 401 8.29 -3.30 21.11
C ARG A 401 8.81 -3.75 22.47
N GLU A 402 9.41 -2.82 23.23
CA GLU A 402 9.80 -3.03 24.63
C GLU A 402 10.85 -4.13 24.90
N TYR A 403 11.51 -4.66 23.86
CA TYR A 403 12.58 -5.65 24.01
C TYR A 403 13.87 -5.21 23.29
N THR A 404 14.84 -4.70 24.05
CA THR A 404 16.07 -4.10 23.51
C THR A 404 17.32 -4.97 23.68
N LYS A 405 17.19 -6.14 24.31
CA LYS A 405 18.32 -7.07 24.47
C LYS A 405 18.65 -7.75 23.13
N PRO A 406 19.92 -8.13 22.90
CA PRO A 406 20.26 -9.00 21.79
C PRO A 406 19.45 -10.30 21.79
N VAL A 407 18.88 -10.66 20.64
CA VAL A 407 18.04 -11.85 20.47
C VAL A 407 18.86 -12.97 19.85
N ASN A 408 19.01 -14.09 20.57
CA ASN A 408 19.69 -15.29 20.09
C ASN A 408 18.72 -16.42 19.73
N LYS A 409 17.47 -16.35 20.21
CA LYS A 409 16.45 -17.36 19.99
C LYS A 409 15.08 -16.72 19.81
N ILE A 410 14.35 -17.16 18.80
CA ILE A 410 13.00 -16.71 18.50
C ILE A 410 12.14 -17.95 18.33
N LYS A 411 10.99 -18.00 18.99
CA LYS A 411 9.98 -19.04 18.76
C LYS A 411 8.71 -18.39 18.22
N LEU A 412 8.23 -18.88 17.08
CA LEU A 412 7.02 -18.43 16.39
C LEU A 412 5.99 -19.56 16.46
N ILE A 413 4.88 -19.37 17.16
CA ILE A 413 3.83 -20.37 17.32
C ILE A 413 2.56 -19.90 16.61
N ILE A 414 1.97 -20.75 15.78
CA ILE A 414 0.71 -20.46 15.11
C ILE A 414 -0.43 -20.54 16.13
N LYS A 415 -1.16 -19.44 16.33
CA LYS A 415 -2.30 -19.36 17.26
C LYS A 415 -3.64 -19.28 16.55
N GLY A 416 -3.65 -18.83 15.31
CA GLY A 416 -4.86 -18.73 14.49
C GLY A 416 -4.52 -18.74 13.00
N VAL A 417 -5.50 -19.13 12.19
CA VAL A 417 -5.37 -19.23 10.74
C VAL A 417 -6.58 -18.63 10.02
N TYR A 418 -6.35 -18.11 8.82
CA TYR A 418 -7.38 -17.93 7.82
C TYR A 418 -7.46 -19.18 6.96
N ARG A 419 -8.65 -19.76 6.87
CA ARG A 419 -8.88 -21.03 6.18
C ARG A 419 -8.67 -20.85 4.66
N GLY A 420 -7.84 -21.70 4.08
CA GLY A 420 -7.68 -21.85 2.64
C GLY A 420 -8.91 -22.47 1.98
N THR A 421 -9.09 -22.23 0.68
CA THR A 421 -10.24 -22.77 -0.05
C THR A 421 -10.16 -24.28 -0.30
N GLN A 422 -8.96 -24.87 -0.18
CA GLN A 422 -8.72 -26.27 -0.53
C GLN A 422 -7.91 -27.00 0.55
N PHE A 423 -6.65 -26.61 0.74
CA PHE A 423 -5.67 -27.30 1.59
C PHE A 423 -5.67 -26.75 3.00
N ARG A 424 -5.56 -27.62 4.01
CA ARG A 424 -5.50 -27.21 5.43
C ARG A 424 -4.09 -26.90 5.92
N ASP A 425 -3.08 -27.16 5.09
CA ASP A 425 -1.69 -26.90 5.42
C ASP A 425 -1.46 -25.39 5.60
N THR A 426 -0.96 -25.02 6.77
CA THR A 426 -0.59 -23.63 7.07
C THR A 426 0.86 -23.35 6.65
N CYS A 427 1.04 -22.29 5.85
CA CYS A 427 2.33 -21.98 5.23
C CYS A 427 2.99 -20.70 5.76
N MET A 428 4.32 -20.65 5.69
CA MET A 428 5.15 -19.45 5.86
C MET A 428 6.19 -19.41 4.73
N SER A 429 6.20 -18.36 3.92
CA SER A 429 7.13 -18.19 2.80
C SER A 429 8.43 -17.51 3.18
N LEU A 430 8.41 -16.56 4.11
CA LEU A 430 9.60 -15.79 4.49
C LEU A 430 9.57 -15.41 5.97
N VAL A 431 10.73 -15.47 6.61
CA VAL A 431 11.01 -14.80 7.89
C VAL A 431 12.40 -14.15 7.82
N GLU A 432 12.44 -12.83 7.82
CA GLU A 432 13.66 -12.03 7.86
C GLU A 432 13.71 -11.21 9.15
N LEU A 433 14.91 -11.02 9.69
CA LEU A 433 15.13 -10.29 10.93
C LEU A 433 15.61 -8.88 10.61
N ARG A 434 14.95 -7.86 11.18
CA ARG A 434 15.37 -6.46 11.07
C ARG A 434 16.01 -6.00 12.37
N ALA A 435 17.31 -5.74 12.34
CA ALA A 435 18.07 -5.19 13.47
C ALA A 435 18.35 -3.69 13.25
N PRO A 436 18.17 -2.81 14.25
CA PRO A 436 18.55 -1.41 14.13
C PRO A 436 20.07 -1.25 14.25
N LEU A 437 20.64 -0.34 13.47
CA LEU A 437 22.05 0.04 13.49
C LEU A 437 22.21 1.41 14.14
N THR A 438 23.20 1.54 15.02
CA THR A 438 23.45 2.79 15.76
C THR A 438 24.12 3.88 14.91
N LYS A 439 24.66 3.52 13.74
CA LYS A 439 25.33 4.43 12.82
C LYS A 439 25.09 3.98 11.38
N LYS A 440 25.17 4.94 10.45
CA LYS A 440 25.10 4.66 9.01
C LYS A 440 26.20 3.66 8.63
N PRO A 441 25.88 2.54 7.96
CA PRO A 441 26.88 1.59 7.50
C PRO A 441 27.69 2.16 6.33
N GLU A 442 28.90 1.64 6.14
CA GLU A 442 29.67 1.91 4.92
C GLU A 442 29.08 1.08 3.78
N ILE A 443 28.65 1.76 2.71
CA ILE A 443 28.00 1.14 1.56
C ILE A 443 29.02 0.99 0.43
N GLN A 444 29.10 -0.21 -0.13
CA GLN A 444 29.77 -0.46 -1.40
C GLN A 444 28.72 -0.54 -2.49
N ALA A 445 28.38 0.61 -3.07
CA ALA A 445 27.37 0.69 -4.13
C ALA A 445 27.76 -0.18 -5.32
N ALA A 446 26.75 -0.77 -5.97
CA ALA A 446 26.91 -1.48 -7.22
C ALA A 446 27.55 -0.55 -8.27
N ARG A 447 28.46 -1.11 -9.09
CA ARG A 447 29.24 -0.37 -10.10
C ARG A 447 28.64 -0.48 -11.49
#